data_AF-A0A0G4L7Q1-F1
#
_entry.id   AF-A0A0G4L7Q1-F1
#
_cell.length_a   1.000
_cell.length_b   1.000
_cell.length_c   1.000
_cell.angle_alpha   90.00
_cell.angle_beta   90.00
_cell.angle_gamma   90.00
#
_symmetry.space_group_name_H-M   'P 1'
#
loop_
_entity.id
_entity.type
_entity.pdbx_description
1 polymer ?
#
loop_
_entity_poly.entity_id
_entity_poly.type
_entity_poly.pdbx_seq_one_letter_code
_entity_poly.pdbx_strand_id
1 'polypeptide(L)' 'MITEEDIPVIIDFDSATAPGASLQNVKRTHGWFDHRIVVSQQSNDLDALAEIRTWLTGSSPYEYRFDL' A
#
# COMPACT_ATOMS: atom_id res chain seq x y z
N MET A 1 6.76 -11.38 -0.59
CA MET A 1 7.40 -12.71 -0.38
C MET A 1 8.84 -12.49 0.02
N ILE A 2 9.43 -13.38 0.81
CA ILE A 2 10.87 -13.39 1.09
C ILE A 2 11.42 -14.68 0.49
N THR A 3 12.52 -14.59 -0.25
CA THR A 3 13.22 -15.74 -0.84
C THR A 3 14.00 -16.52 0.22
N GLU A 4 14.58 -17.66 -0.14
CA GLU A 4 15.43 -18.45 0.77
C GLU A 4 16.72 -17.69 1.16
N GLU A 5 17.16 -16.75 0.32
CA GLU A 5 18.31 -15.87 0.56
C GLU A 5 17.95 -14.56 1.29
N ASP A 6 16.80 -14.49 1.96
CA ASP A 6 16.31 -13.29 2.69
C ASP A 6 16.11 -12.04 1.81
N ILE A 7 15.94 -12.22 0.49
CA ILE A 7 15.67 -11.10 -0.43
C ILE A 7 14.15 -10.86 -0.50
N PRO A 8 13.68 -9.63 -0.20
CA PRO A 8 12.28 -9.28 -0.35
C PRO A 8 11.90 -9.16 -1.84
N VAL A 9 10.79 -9.80 -2.21
CA VAL A 9 10.22 -9.76 -3.57
C VAL A 9 8.78 -9.28 -3.49
N ILE A 10 8.47 -8.25 -4.29
CA ILE A 10 7.09 -7.75 -4.49
C ILE A 10 6.35 -8.76 -5.36
N ILE A 11 5.16 -9.17 -4.93
CA ILE A 11 4.31 -10.16 -5.57
C ILE A 11 2.86 -9.65 -5.63
N ASP A 12 1.96 -10.43 -6.23
CA ASP A 12 0.52 -10.17 -6.29
C ASP A 12 0.14 -8.86 -7.02
N PHE A 13 0.42 -8.83 -8.32
CA PHE A 13 0.16 -7.69 -9.20
C PHE A 13 -1.28 -7.66 -9.76
N ASP A 14 -2.24 -8.42 -9.21
CA ASP A 14 -3.65 -8.47 -9.69
C ASP A 14 -4.31 -7.07 -9.67
N SER A 15 -3.89 -6.21 -8.74
CA SER A 15 -4.42 -4.85 -8.57
C SER A 15 -3.53 -3.75 -9.16
N ALA A 16 -2.40 -4.12 -9.78
CA ALA A 16 -1.51 -3.15 -10.41
C ALA A 16 -2.19 -2.52 -11.62
N THR A 17 -2.17 -1.18 -11.68
CA THR A 17 -2.82 -0.45 -12.76
C THR A 17 -2.01 0.76 -13.19
N ALA A 18 -2.19 1.18 -14.44
CA ALA A 18 -1.44 2.29 -15.01
C ALA A 18 -1.70 3.60 -14.24
N PRO A 19 -0.71 4.51 -14.12
CA PRO A 19 -0.94 5.85 -13.58
C PRO A 19 -2.08 6.55 -14.31
N GLY A 20 -2.97 7.20 -13.56
CA GLY A 20 -4.17 7.86 -14.07
C GLY A 20 -5.39 6.95 -14.23
N ALA A 21 -5.26 5.62 -14.10
CA ALA A 21 -6.39 4.70 -14.15
C ALA A 21 -7.30 4.83 -12.92
N SER A 22 -8.58 4.49 -13.08
CA SER A 22 -9.56 4.49 -11.98
C SER A 22 -9.29 3.36 -10.98
N LEU A 23 -9.42 3.65 -9.69
CA LEU A 23 -9.28 2.70 -8.58
C LEU A 23 -10.63 2.25 -7.98
N GLN A 24 -11.77 2.70 -8.50
CA GLN A 24 -13.08 2.45 -7.87
C GLN A 24 -13.43 0.96 -7.73
N ASN A 25 -12.99 0.12 -8.67
CA ASN A 25 -13.27 -1.32 -8.69
C ASN A 25 -11.99 -2.17 -8.52
N VAL A 26 -10.90 -1.57 -8.05
CA VAL A 26 -9.63 -2.24 -7.82
C VAL A 26 -9.58 -2.72 -6.37
N LYS A 27 -9.26 -4.01 -6.17
CA LYS A 27 -9.09 -4.60 -4.83
C LYS A 27 -7.92 -3.91 -4.12
N ARG A 28 -8.13 -3.54 -2.86
CA ARG A 28 -7.11 -2.86 -2.03
C ARG A 28 -7.26 -3.32 -0.58
N THR A 29 -6.13 -3.40 0.12
CA THR A 29 -6.08 -3.85 1.52
C THR A 29 -6.38 -2.68 2.46
N HIS A 30 -7.44 -2.80 3.25
CA HIS A 30 -7.81 -1.79 4.24
C HIS A 30 -6.65 -1.46 5.20
N GLY A 31 -6.50 -0.18 5.54
CA GLY A 31 -5.38 0.34 6.35
C GLY A 31 -4.11 0.65 5.56
N TRP A 32 -3.98 0.22 4.29
CA TRP A 32 -2.80 0.48 3.45
C TRP A 32 -3.09 1.41 2.26
N PHE A 33 -4.27 2.03 2.21
CA PHE A 33 -4.60 3.04 1.21
C PHE A 33 -5.58 4.09 1.75
N ASP A 34 -5.56 5.27 1.15
CA ASP A 34 -6.57 6.31 1.37
C ASP A 34 -7.81 6.04 0.51
N HIS A 35 -8.96 5.78 1.14
CA HIS A 35 -10.22 5.50 0.47
C HIS A 35 -10.78 6.68 -0.33
N ARG A 36 -10.32 7.91 -0.06
CA ARG A 36 -10.70 9.12 -0.80
C ARG A 36 -10.00 9.19 -2.16
N ILE A 37 -8.91 8.45 -2.34
CA ILE A 37 -8.17 8.39 -3.59
C ILE A 37 -8.79 7.35 -4.52
N VAL A 38 -9.21 7.84 -5.69
CA VAL A 38 -9.91 7.04 -6.72
C VAL A 38 -9.15 6.98 -8.05
N VAL A 39 -7.93 7.51 -8.10
CA VAL A 39 -7.07 7.54 -9.30
C VAL A 39 -5.69 7.02 -8.92
N SER A 40 -5.17 6.10 -9.73
CA SER A 40 -3.84 5.50 -9.57
C SER A 40 -2.75 6.53 -9.74
N GLN A 41 -1.86 6.62 -8.75
CA GLN A 41 -0.68 7.47 -8.74
C GLN A 41 0.46 6.75 -8.03
N GLN A 42 1.70 7.04 -8.42
CA GLN A 42 2.89 6.44 -7.81
C GLN A 42 2.98 6.70 -6.29
N SER A 43 2.42 7.82 -5.82
CA SER A 43 2.38 8.14 -4.38
C SER A 43 1.55 7.15 -3.58
N ASN A 44 0.55 6.48 -4.19
CA ASN A 44 -0.28 5.51 -3.49
C ASN A 44 0.56 4.35 -2.93
N ASP A 45 1.54 3.86 -3.70
CA ASP A 45 2.42 2.78 -3.28
C ASP A 45 3.40 3.22 -2.18
N LEU A 46 3.89 4.46 -2.25
CA LEU A 46 4.79 5.02 -1.24
C LEU A 46 4.10 5.30 0.08
N ASP A 47 2.84 5.75 0.04
CA ASP A 47 2.03 5.95 1.24
C ASP A 47 1.68 4.60 1.88
N ALA A 48 1.29 3.59 1.08
CA ALA A 48 1.09 2.23 1.57
C ALA A 48 2.35 1.66 2.23
N LEU A 49 3.53 1.88 1.64
CA LEU A 49 4.80 1.46 2.23
C LEU A 49 5.08 2.17 3.57
N ALA A 50 4.69 3.43 3.71
CA ALA A 50 4.81 4.15 4.98
C ALA A 50 3.94 3.49 6.08
N GLU A 51 2.68 3.17 5.78
CA GLU A 51 1.80 2.45 6.72
C GLU A 51 2.38 1.09 7.13
N ILE A 52 2.87 0.31 6.16
CA ILE A 52 3.48 -1.00 6.41
C ILE A 52 4.71 -0.87 7.31
N ARG A 53 5.54 0.16 7.10
CA ARG A 53 6.71 0.43 7.94
C ARG A 53 6.29 0.75 9.37
N THR A 54 5.35 1.67 9.56
CA THR A 54 4.81 2.03 10.88
C THR A 54 4.28 0.79 11.61
N TRP A 55 3.57 -0.08 10.90
CA TRP A 55 3.05 -1.33 11.44
C TRP A 55 4.16 -2.31 11.83
N LEU A 56 5.14 -2.54 10.96
CA LEU A 56 6.24 -3.49 11.21
C LEU A 56 7.16 -3.06 12.36
N THR A 57 7.38 -1.75 12.53
CA THR A 57 8.27 -1.23 13.59
C THR A 57 7.58 -1.10 14.94
N GLY A 58 6.26 -1.33 15.01
CA GLY A 58 5.49 -1.10 16.24
C GLY A 58 5.47 0.36 16.66
N SER A 59 5.54 1.27 15.68
CA SER A 59 5.49 2.72 15.91
C SER A 59 4.14 3.17 16.51
N SER A 60 4.07 4.43 16.93
CA SER A 60 2.88 5.01 17.55
C SER A 60 1.65 4.95 16.63
N PRO A 61 0.44 4.65 17.15
CA PRO A 61 -0.80 4.70 16.37
C PRO A 61 -1.11 6.06 15.73
N TYR A 62 -0.48 7.14 16.22
CA TYR A 62 -0.64 8.49 15.66
C TYR A 62 0.20 8.73 14.40
N GLU A 63 1.03 7.77 13.98
CA GLU A 63 1.86 7.86 12.79
C GLU A 63 1.21 7.26 11.53
N TYR A 64 0.06 6.57 11.67
CA TYR A 64 -0.73 6.11 10.53
C TYR A 64 -1.35 7.30 9.80
N ARG A 65 -1.27 7.29 8.47
CA ARG A 65 -1.74 8.35 7.59
C ARG A 65 -3.21 8.18 7.22
N PHE A 66 -3.71 6.96 7.28
CA PHE A 66 -5.06 6.63 6.84
C PHE A 66 -5.95 6.36 8.04
N ASP A 67 -7.17 6.89 7.94
CA ASP A 67 -8.22 6.54 8.88
C ASP A 67 -8.65 5.08 8.65
N LEU A 68 -8.84 4.35 9.75
CA LEU A 68 -9.45 3.02 9.77
C LEU A 68 -10.98 3.12 9.68
#